data_AF-A0A8C9PZU7-F1
#
_entry.id   AF-A0A8C9PZU7-F1
#
_cell.length_a   1.000
_cell.length_b   1.000
_cell.length_c   1.000
_cell.angle_alpha   90.00
_cell.angle_beta   90.00
_cell.angle_gamma   90.00
#
_symmetry.space_group_name_H-M   'P 1'
#
loop_
_entity.id
_entity.type
_entity.pdbx_description
1 polymer ?
#
loop_
_entity_poly.entity_id
_entity_poly.type
_entity_poly.pdbx_seq_one_letter_code
_entity_poly.pdbx_strand_id
1 'polypeptide(L)'
;MKTIKEKKKERLRLRKSARTKKVTQRKPSSGPVCRLCFREPGDPEKLGEFLQKDNLSVHYFCLILSSKLPQRGQSNRGFHGFLPEDIKKEAARASRKKYAHTSAKHFFKCPQCNNREEFPQEMLRMGIHIPDRDAAWELEPGAFSELYQRYQHCDAPICLYEQGRDSFQDEGKWRLILCATCGSHGTHRDCSSLRSNSKKWECDECSPSASARW
;
A
#
# COMPACT_ATOMS: atom_id res chain seq x y z
N MET A 1 -39.94 6.59 -4.98
CA MET A 1 -39.39 6.67 -3.61
C MET A 1 -39.39 5.28 -3.00
N LYS A 2 -38.22 4.66 -2.76
CA LYS A 2 -38.14 3.29 -2.22
C LYS A 2 -38.46 3.27 -0.72
N THR A 3 -39.23 2.27 -0.28
CA THR A 3 -39.70 2.17 1.11
C THR A 3 -38.57 1.82 2.09
N ILE A 4 -38.75 2.14 3.37
CA ILE A 4 -37.76 1.88 4.45
C ILE A 4 -37.38 0.39 4.52
N LYS A 5 -38.32 -0.52 4.22
CA LYS A 5 -38.06 -1.97 4.14
C LYS A 5 -37.18 -2.36 2.94
N GLU A 6 -37.30 -1.69 1.81
CA GLU A 6 -36.46 -1.93 0.62
C GLU A 6 -35.02 -1.46 0.83
N LYS A 7 -34.82 -0.29 1.46
CA LYS A 7 -33.47 0.19 1.85
C LYS A 7 -32.78 -0.76 2.83
N LYS A 8 -33.54 -1.39 3.74
CA LYS A 8 -33.04 -2.38 4.72
C LYS A 8 -32.62 -3.70 4.03
N LYS A 9 -33.36 -4.13 3.02
CA LYS A 9 -33.06 -5.33 2.21
C LYS A 9 -31.85 -5.13 1.27
N GLU A 10 -31.68 -3.91 0.75
CA GLU A 10 -30.53 -3.49 -0.08
C GLU A 10 -29.23 -3.43 0.75
N ARG A 11 -29.27 -2.84 1.96
CA ARG A 11 -28.15 -2.87 2.93
C ARG A 11 -27.75 -4.28 3.36
N LEU A 12 -28.71 -5.18 3.55
CA LEU A 12 -28.43 -6.57 3.95
C LEU A 12 -27.82 -7.41 2.80
N ARG A 13 -28.16 -7.09 1.54
CA ARG A 13 -27.55 -7.73 0.36
C ARG A 13 -26.12 -7.26 0.12
N LEU A 14 -25.83 -5.97 0.31
CA LEU A 14 -24.45 -5.44 0.25
C LEU A 14 -23.53 -6.04 1.32
N ARG A 15 -24.07 -6.39 2.50
CA ARG A 15 -23.34 -7.07 3.59
C ARG A 15 -22.85 -8.49 3.27
N LYS A 16 -23.42 -9.20 2.29
CA LYS A 16 -23.06 -10.60 2.00
C LYS A 16 -21.98 -10.79 0.92
N SER A 17 -21.50 -9.71 0.28
CA SER A 17 -20.53 -9.80 -0.82
C SER A 17 -19.09 -9.40 -0.44
N ALA A 18 -18.82 -9.09 0.83
CA ALA A 18 -17.46 -8.81 1.29
C ALA A 18 -16.78 -10.11 1.75
N ARG A 19 -16.46 -11.00 0.80
CA ARG A 19 -15.52 -12.09 1.05
C ARG A 19 -14.13 -11.44 1.15
N THR A 20 -13.66 -11.22 2.36
CA THR A 20 -12.30 -10.78 2.69
C THR A 20 -11.33 -11.75 2.01
N LYS A 21 -10.77 -11.35 0.87
CA LYS A 21 -9.57 -12.00 0.35
C LYS A 21 -8.48 -11.65 1.36
N LYS A 22 -8.10 -12.62 2.20
CA LYS A 22 -6.88 -12.53 2.99
C LYS A 22 -5.76 -12.17 2.02
N VAL A 23 -5.25 -10.94 2.12
CA VAL A 23 -3.97 -10.58 1.52
C VAL A 23 -2.95 -11.44 2.26
N THR A 24 -2.59 -12.57 1.66
CA THR A 24 -1.41 -13.32 2.07
C THR A 24 -0.24 -12.37 1.89
N GLN A 25 0.21 -11.78 2.99
CA GLN A 25 1.52 -11.15 3.10
C GLN A 25 2.53 -12.11 2.45
N ARG A 26 2.98 -11.77 1.24
CA ARG A 26 3.99 -12.58 0.54
C ARG A 26 5.25 -12.51 1.39
N LYS A 27 5.69 -13.65 1.90
CA LYS A 27 7.00 -13.77 2.58
C LYS A 27 8.06 -13.11 1.69
N PRO A 28 9.00 -12.32 2.24
CA PRO A 28 10.07 -11.76 1.45
C PRO A 28 10.85 -12.92 0.83
N SER A 29 10.85 -13.00 -0.49
CA SER A 29 11.68 -13.94 -1.23
C SER A 29 13.15 -13.62 -0.95
N SER A 30 13.84 -14.49 -0.22
CA SER A 30 15.27 -14.33 0.10
C SER A 30 16.21 -14.63 -1.08
N GLY A 31 15.68 -14.67 -2.30
CA GLY A 31 16.42 -15.03 -3.52
C GLY A 31 17.00 -13.82 -4.26
N PRO A 32 17.98 -14.03 -5.15
CA PRO A 32 18.53 -12.97 -6.01
C PRO A 32 17.45 -12.43 -6.96
N VAL A 33 17.39 -11.10 -7.11
CA VAL A 33 16.46 -10.42 -8.03
C VAL A 33 17.23 -9.65 -9.10
N CYS A 34 16.72 -9.63 -10.33
CA CYS A 34 17.34 -8.90 -11.42
C CYS A 34 17.45 -7.40 -11.10
N ARG A 35 18.65 -6.85 -11.29
CA ARG A 35 18.95 -5.45 -10.95
C ARG A 35 18.23 -4.42 -11.82
N LEU A 36 17.76 -4.81 -13.01
CA LEU A 36 17.11 -3.91 -13.97
C LEU A 36 15.58 -3.89 -13.81
N CYS A 37 14.95 -5.02 -13.48
CA CYS A 37 13.49 -5.13 -13.38
C CYS A 37 12.95 -5.48 -11.99
N PHE A 38 13.83 -5.76 -11.02
CA PHE A 38 13.50 -6.10 -9.63
C PHE A 38 12.59 -7.33 -9.48
N ARG A 39 12.66 -8.27 -10.42
CA ARG A 39 11.93 -9.54 -10.37
C ARG A 39 12.91 -10.69 -10.13
N GLU A 40 12.40 -11.74 -9.49
CA GLU A 40 13.03 -13.06 -9.43
C GLU A 40 13.30 -13.62 -10.84
N PRO A 41 14.12 -14.68 -10.98
CA PRO A 41 14.49 -15.27 -12.28
C PRO A 41 13.32 -15.56 -13.21
N GLY A 42 12.20 -15.99 -12.64
CA GLY A 42 10.98 -16.27 -13.38
C GLY A 42 11.19 -17.30 -14.50
N ASP A 43 10.48 -17.11 -15.61
CA ASP A 43 10.47 -18.00 -16.76
C ASP A 43 11.53 -17.58 -17.80
N PRO A 44 12.54 -18.44 -18.09
CA PRO A 44 13.61 -18.13 -19.03
C PRO A 44 13.13 -17.84 -20.46
N GLU A 45 11.98 -18.35 -20.91
CA GLU A 45 11.46 -18.04 -22.25
C GLU A 45 10.98 -16.58 -22.36
N LYS A 46 10.56 -15.99 -21.23
CA LYS A 46 10.02 -14.63 -21.17
C LYS A 46 11.05 -13.58 -20.81
N LEU A 47 12.04 -13.97 -20.01
CA LEU A 47 13.02 -13.05 -19.43
C LEU A 47 14.45 -13.33 -19.92
N GLY A 48 14.67 -14.45 -20.60
CA GLY A 48 15.99 -14.94 -20.94
C GLY A 48 16.68 -15.58 -19.74
N GLU A 49 17.89 -16.08 -19.96
CA GLU A 49 18.72 -16.67 -18.91
C GLU A 49 18.92 -15.69 -17.73
N PHE A 50 18.85 -16.22 -16.50
CA PHE A 50 19.15 -15.46 -15.30
C PHE A 50 20.63 -15.56 -14.99
N LEU A 51 21.36 -14.48 -15.25
CA LEU A 51 22.80 -14.42 -15.10
C LEU A 51 23.16 -13.87 -13.72
N GLN A 52 24.07 -14.54 -13.03
CA GLN A 52 24.58 -14.09 -11.73
C GLN A 52 26.10 -14.12 -11.71
N LYS A 53 26.72 -13.02 -11.32
CA LYS A 53 28.16 -12.88 -11.16
C LYS A 53 28.46 -11.87 -10.07
N ASP A 54 29.33 -12.25 -9.14
CA ASP A 54 29.60 -11.48 -7.91
C ASP A 54 28.27 -11.12 -7.20
N ASN A 55 28.08 -9.84 -6.83
CA ASN A 55 26.86 -9.32 -6.21
C ASN A 55 25.88 -8.70 -7.22
N LEU A 56 25.93 -9.10 -8.49
CA LEU A 56 25.03 -8.62 -9.54
C LEU A 56 24.30 -9.78 -10.20
N SER A 57 22.99 -9.66 -10.29
CA SER A 57 22.15 -10.58 -11.05
C SER A 57 21.24 -9.82 -12.01
N VAL A 58 21.06 -10.37 -13.21
CA VAL A 58 20.33 -9.73 -14.31
C VAL A 58 19.73 -10.80 -15.23
N HIS A 59 18.56 -10.49 -15.77
CA HIS A 59 17.98 -11.25 -16.88
C HIS A 59 18.68 -10.89 -18.19
N TYR A 60 18.97 -11.88 -19.04
CA TYR A 60 19.59 -11.65 -20.35
C TYR A 60 18.76 -10.72 -21.23
N PHE A 61 17.42 -10.91 -21.31
CA PHE A 61 16.57 -10.00 -22.09
C PHE A 61 16.49 -8.60 -21.50
N CYS A 62 16.71 -8.43 -20.18
CA CYS A 62 16.84 -7.09 -19.62
C CYS A 62 18.13 -6.41 -20.10
N LEU A 63 19.23 -7.14 -20.32
CA LEU A 63 20.47 -6.56 -20.86
C LEU A 63 20.26 -6.06 -22.29
N ILE A 64 19.79 -6.94 -23.19
CA ILE A 64 19.70 -6.63 -24.62
C ILE A 64 18.55 -5.67 -24.98
N LEU A 65 17.48 -5.59 -24.18
CA LEU A 65 16.34 -4.71 -24.44
C LEU A 65 16.41 -3.36 -23.69
N SER A 66 17.44 -3.15 -22.86
CA SER A 66 17.63 -1.87 -22.17
C SER A 66 18.05 -0.77 -23.14
N SER A 67 17.29 0.32 -23.16
CA SER A 67 17.42 1.37 -24.20
C SER A 67 18.72 2.19 -24.12
N LYS A 68 19.44 2.17 -23.00
CA LYS A 68 20.65 2.99 -22.78
C LYS A 68 21.81 2.19 -22.16
N LEU A 69 21.87 0.88 -22.42
CA LEU A 69 22.92 0.01 -21.91
C LEU A 69 23.92 -0.39 -23.02
N PRO A 70 25.16 0.15 -23.02
CA PRO A 70 26.16 -0.21 -24.03
C PRO A 70 26.82 -1.57 -23.77
N GLN A 71 26.99 -2.36 -24.83
CA GLN A 71 27.78 -3.60 -24.84
C GLN A 71 29.19 -3.31 -25.38
N ARG A 72 30.06 -2.77 -24.53
CA ARG A 72 31.42 -2.34 -24.94
C ARG A 72 32.55 -3.21 -24.41
N GLY A 73 32.24 -4.19 -23.56
CA GLY A 73 33.20 -5.16 -23.06
C GLY A 73 33.45 -6.29 -24.06
N GLN A 74 34.57 -7.00 -23.87
CA GLN A 74 34.81 -8.28 -24.55
C GLN A 74 33.77 -9.31 -24.11
N SER A 75 33.51 -10.32 -24.95
CA SER A 75 32.49 -11.35 -24.71
C SER A 75 32.66 -12.10 -23.38
N ASN A 76 33.89 -12.28 -22.89
CA ASN A 76 34.23 -12.93 -21.62
C ASN A 76 34.19 -11.99 -20.40
N ARG A 77 34.02 -10.67 -20.60
CA ARG A 77 34.05 -9.67 -19.54
C ARG A 77 32.62 -9.25 -19.16
N GLY A 78 32.39 -9.08 -17.86
CA GLY A 78 31.05 -8.74 -17.34
C GLY A 78 30.03 -9.83 -17.65
N PHE A 79 28.89 -9.43 -18.21
CA PHE A 79 27.79 -10.28 -18.65
C PHE A 79 27.71 -10.21 -20.17
N HIS A 80 28.29 -11.17 -20.90
CA HIS A 80 28.37 -11.13 -22.38
C HIS A 80 28.90 -9.80 -22.95
N GLY A 81 29.89 -9.16 -22.32
CA GLY A 81 30.39 -7.84 -22.74
C GLY A 81 29.61 -6.64 -22.22
N PHE A 82 28.52 -6.83 -21.48
CA PHE A 82 27.89 -5.78 -20.68
C PHE A 82 28.64 -5.58 -19.37
N LEU A 83 29.14 -4.36 -19.14
CA LEU A 83 29.95 -4.06 -17.97
C LEU A 83 29.07 -3.78 -16.73
N PRO A 84 29.42 -4.30 -15.53
CA PRO A 84 28.63 -4.09 -14.31
C PRO A 84 28.31 -2.61 -13.99
N GLU A 85 29.21 -1.70 -14.34
CA GLU A 85 29.14 -0.27 -14.06
C GLU A 85 28.09 0.40 -14.93
N ASP A 86 27.98 -0.04 -16.18
CA ASP A 86 26.96 0.44 -17.11
C ASP A 86 25.60 -0.18 -16.76
N ILE A 87 25.57 -1.44 -16.30
CA ILE A 87 24.35 -2.09 -15.76
C ILE A 87 23.83 -1.34 -14.54
N LYS A 88 24.71 -0.95 -13.60
CA LYS A 88 24.33 -0.16 -12.41
C LYS A 88 23.75 1.20 -12.79
N LYS A 89 24.32 1.89 -13.78
CA LYS A 89 23.81 3.17 -14.29
C LYS A 89 22.44 3.00 -14.94
N GLU A 90 22.25 1.98 -15.76
CA GLU A 90 20.97 1.71 -16.40
C GLU A 90 19.91 1.30 -15.38
N ALA A 91 20.27 0.52 -14.35
CA ALA A 91 19.37 0.21 -13.26
C ALA A 91 18.89 1.47 -12.53
N ALA A 92 19.78 2.43 -12.26
CA ALA A 92 19.40 3.70 -11.66
C ALA A 92 18.43 4.51 -12.56
N ARG A 93 18.67 4.51 -13.88
CA ARG A 93 17.76 5.11 -14.86
C ARG A 93 16.41 4.39 -14.90
N ALA A 94 16.39 3.07 -14.91
CA ALA A 94 15.18 2.25 -14.91
C ALA A 94 14.32 2.52 -13.66
N SER A 95 14.95 2.64 -12.48
CA SER A 95 14.28 3.04 -11.25
C SER A 95 13.62 4.41 -11.35
N ARG A 96 14.31 5.42 -11.92
CA ARG A 96 13.73 6.75 -12.14
C ARG A 96 12.57 6.72 -13.15
N LYS A 97 12.68 5.92 -14.21
CA LYS A 97 11.61 5.70 -15.18
C LYS A 97 10.39 5.03 -14.54
N LYS A 98 10.60 4.02 -13.71
CA LYS A 98 9.53 3.36 -12.96
C LYS A 98 8.85 4.34 -12.01
N TYR A 99 9.63 5.10 -11.26
CA TYR A 99 9.13 6.13 -10.34
C TYR A 99 8.29 7.18 -11.07
N ALA A 100 8.78 7.74 -12.18
CA ALA A 100 8.04 8.68 -13.03
C ALA A 100 6.71 8.09 -13.51
N HIS A 101 6.73 6.86 -13.99
CA HIS A 101 5.53 6.19 -14.50
C HIS A 101 4.48 5.91 -13.41
N THR A 102 4.90 5.57 -12.19
CA THR A 102 3.98 5.27 -11.07
C THR A 102 3.47 6.52 -10.38
N SER A 103 4.29 7.56 -10.25
CA SER A 103 3.90 8.81 -9.58
C SER A 103 3.20 9.79 -10.50
N ALA A 104 3.44 9.70 -11.81
CA ALA A 104 2.87 10.59 -12.82
C ALA A 104 3.15 12.08 -12.53
N LYS A 105 2.65 12.96 -13.39
CA LYS A 105 3.01 14.40 -13.40
C LYS A 105 2.80 15.09 -12.05
N HIS A 106 1.70 14.82 -11.36
CA HIS A 106 1.30 15.57 -10.16
C HIS A 106 2.09 15.18 -8.89
N PHE A 107 2.66 13.97 -8.84
CA PHE A 107 3.39 13.48 -7.66
C PHE A 107 4.88 13.22 -7.94
N PHE A 108 5.34 13.40 -9.18
CA PHE A 108 6.75 13.23 -9.54
C PHE A 108 7.59 14.42 -9.13
N LYS A 109 8.53 14.18 -8.21
CA LYS A 109 9.40 15.18 -7.60
C LYS A 109 10.67 14.53 -7.09
N CYS A 110 11.69 15.31 -6.75
CA CYS A 110 12.92 14.75 -6.22
C CYS A 110 12.64 14.02 -4.89
N PRO A 111 12.95 12.73 -4.75
CA PRO A 111 12.73 12.00 -3.50
C PRO A 111 13.64 12.47 -2.36
N GLN A 112 14.73 13.16 -2.66
CA GLN A 112 15.72 13.62 -1.66
C GLN A 112 15.40 15.01 -1.10
N CYS A 113 15.04 15.96 -1.97
CA CYS A 113 14.84 17.36 -1.58
C CYS A 113 13.44 17.89 -1.91
N ASN A 114 12.53 17.04 -2.42
CA ASN A 114 11.17 17.40 -2.79
C ASN A 114 11.07 18.48 -3.90
N ASN A 115 12.16 18.79 -4.61
CA ASN A 115 12.16 19.71 -5.76
C ASN A 115 11.17 19.23 -6.84
N ARG A 116 10.34 20.16 -7.31
CA ARG A 116 9.25 19.88 -8.26
C ARG A 116 9.45 20.50 -9.65
N GLU A 117 10.60 21.14 -9.90
CA GLU A 117 10.83 21.91 -11.12
C GLU A 117 12.06 21.38 -11.88
N GLU A 118 13.24 21.61 -11.32
CA GLU A 118 14.52 21.18 -11.91
C GLU A 118 14.61 19.66 -12.07
N PHE A 119 14.15 18.91 -11.07
CA PHE A 119 14.22 17.45 -11.12
C PHE A 119 13.37 16.86 -12.25
N PRO A 120 12.05 17.15 -12.36
CA PRO A 120 11.27 16.69 -13.52
C PRO A 120 11.85 17.12 -14.86
N GLN A 121 12.35 18.36 -14.97
CA GLN A 121 12.95 18.87 -16.20
C GLN A 121 14.20 18.08 -16.60
N GLU A 122 15.09 17.78 -15.66
CA GLU A 122 16.27 16.97 -15.93
C GLU A 122 15.89 15.53 -16.31
N MET A 123 14.85 14.95 -15.69
CA MET A 123 14.37 13.62 -16.06
C MET A 123 13.85 13.58 -17.50
N LEU A 124 13.12 14.61 -17.94
CA LEU A 124 12.71 14.76 -19.34
C LEU A 124 13.92 14.89 -20.28
N ARG A 125 14.91 15.72 -19.92
CA ARG A 125 16.17 15.87 -20.67
C ARG A 125 16.95 14.56 -20.78
N MET A 126 16.92 13.73 -19.75
CA MET A 126 17.47 12.37 -19.80
C MET A 126 16.64 11.42 -20.67
N GLY A 127 15.49 11.82 -21.20
CA GLY A 127 14.58 10.97 -21.98
C GLY A 127 13.77 10.01 -21.13
N ILE A 128 13.36 10.43 -19.93
CA ILE A 128 12.37 9.73 -19.09
C ILE A 128 11.01 10.39 -19.30
N HIS A 129 10.05 9.62 -19.81
CA HIS A 129 8.67 10.08 -19.98
C HIS A 129 7.94 10.14 -18.62
N ILE A 130 7.27 11.27 -18.36
CA ILE A 130 6.42 11.49 -17.19
C ILE A 130 4.96 11.58 -17.68
N PRO A 131 4.11 10.57 -17.39
CA PRO A 131 2.75 10.56 -17.91
C PRO A 131 1.87 11.59 -17.21
N ASP A 132 0.97 12.23 -17.98
CA ASP A 132 -0.06 13.14 -17.47
C ASP A 132 -1.34 12.35 -17.14
N ARG A 133 -1.41 11.83 -15.91
CA ARG A 133 -2.52 11.06 -15.34
C ARG A 133 -2.38 11.03 -13.82
N ASP A 134 -3.38 10.47 -13.13
CA ASP A 134 -3.25 10.19 -11.71
C ASP A 134 -2.14 9.18 -11.41
N ALA A 135 -1.57 9.28 -10.22
CA ALA A 135 -0.60 8.32 -9.76
C ALA A 135 -1.23 6.91 -9.71
N ALA A 136 -0.42 5.88 -9.93
CA ALA A 136 -0.90 4.51 -10.03
C ALA A 136 -1.63 4.02 -8.77
N TRP A 137 -1.28 4.55 -7.60
CA TRP A 137 -1.93 4.23 -6.32
C TRP A 137 -3.27 4.93 -6.11
N GLU A 138 -3.56 6.03 -6.82
CA GLU A 138 -4.90 6.67 -6.79
C GLU A 138 -5.91 5.87 -7.63
N LEU A 139 -5.43 5.10 -8.59
CA LEU A 139 -6.25 4.30 -9.51
C LEU A 139 -6.55 2.90 -8.98
N GLU A 140 -6.01 2.52 -7.82
CA GLU A 140 -6.19 1.19 -7.26
C GLU A 140 -7.63 1.05 -6.71
N PRO A 141 -8.44 0.12 -7.24
CA PRO A 141 -9.84 0.00 -6.83
C PRO A 141 -9.94 -0.30 -5.34
N GLY A 142 -10.57 0.60 -4.60
CA GLY A 142 -10.72 0.45 -3.17
C GLY A 142 -9.45 0.74 -2.37
N ALA A 143 -8.46 1.47 -2.90
CA ALA A 143 -7.25 1.90 -2.18
C ALA A 143 -7.53 2.56 -0.82
N PHE A 144 -8.69 3.20 -0.69
CA PHE A 144 -9.14 3.89 0.51
C PHE A 144 -10.26 3.14 1.26
N SER A 145 -10.55 1.90 0.88
CA SER A 145 -11.65 1.11 1.49
C SER A 145 -11.48 0.95 2.99
N GLU A 146 -10.24 0.79 3.46
CA GLU A 146 -9.91 0.69 4.88
C GLU A 146 -10.16 2.01 5.61
N LEU A 147 -9.94 3.16 4.96
CA LEU A 147 -10.27 4.47 5.55
C LEU A 147 -11.79 4.66 5.75
N TYR A 148 -12.61 3.96 4.96
CA TYR A 148 -14.07 3.96 5.13
C TYR A 148 -14.56 2.91 6.14
N GLN A 149 -13.70 1.97 6.58
CA GLN A 149 -14.04 1.01 7.63
C GLN A 149 -13.94 1.70 8.99
N ARG A 150 -15.06 2.30 9.37
CA ARG A 150 -15.23 2.78 10.74
C ARG A 150 -15.19 1.59 11.69
N TYR A 151 -14.44 1.69 12.79
CA TYR A 151 -14.35 0.64 13.82
C TYR A 151 -15.74 0.18 14.28
N GLN A 152 -15.95 -1.14 14.40
CA GLN A 152 -17.29 -1.73 14.63
C GLN A 152 -17.35 -2.70 15.82
N HIS A 153 -16.27 -2.85 16.59
CA HIS A 153 -16.18 -3.82 17.68
C HIS A 153 -16.38 -3.16 19.04
N CYS A 154 -16.94 -3.89 20.00
CA CYS A 154 -17.01 -3.49 21.41
C CYS A 154 -15.84 -4.08 22.20
N ASP A 155 -14.96 -3.20 22.65
CA ASP A 155 -13.73 -3.50 23.41
C ASP A 155 -13.93 -3.52 24.92
N ALA A 156 -15.17 -3.31 25.40
CA ALA A 156 -15.45 -3.36 26.82
C ALA A 156 -15.03 -4.74 27.40
N PRO A 157 -14.40 -4.80 28.59
CA PRO A 157 -14.00 -6.07 29.19
C PRO A 157 -15.14 -7.09 29.22
N ILE A 158 -16.35 -6.62 29.55
CA ILE A 158 -17.59 -7.41 29.54
C ILE A 158 -18.56 -6.76 28.55
N CYS A 159 -18.93 -7.50 27.50
CA CYS A 159 -19.97 -7.06 26.57
C CYS A 159 -21.33 -7.61 27.03
N LEU A 160 -22.29 -6.71 27.23
CA LEU A 160 -23.64 -7.04 27.69
C LEU A 160 -24.62 -7.31 26.55
N TYR A 161 -24.20 -7.13 25.29
CA TYR A 161 -25.09 -7.25 24.13
C TYR A 161 -25.15 -8.69 23.61
N GLU A 162 -26.32 -9.30 23.66
CA GLU A 162 -26.53 -10.70 23.29
C GLU A 162 -26.20 -11.00 21.81
N GLN A 163 -26.35 -10.00 20.93
CA GLN A 163 -26.05 -10.13 19.50
C GLN A 163 -24.54 -10.07 19.19
N GLY A 164 -23.70 -9.95 20.22
CA GLY A 164 -22.24 -9.99 20.13
C GLY A 164 -21.60 -8.62 19.95
N ARG A 165 -20.26 -8.61 19.99
CA ARG A 165 -19.42 -7.41 20.04
C ARG A 165 -19.40 -6.59 18.75
N ASP A 166 -19.59 -7.22 17.60
CA ASP A 166 -19.60 -6.58 16.27
C ASP A 166 -21.00 -6.10 15.83
N SER A 167 -22.02 -6.34 16.66
CA SER A 167 -23.39 -5.91 16.41
C SER A 167 -23.66 -4.62 17.18
N PHE A 168 -24.36 -3.67 16.58
CA PHE A 168 -24.75 -2.42 17.25
C PHE A 168 -26.05 -1.85 16.65
N GLN A 169 -26.67 -0.94 17.38
CA GLN A 169 -27.86 -0.21 16.94
C GLN A 169 -27.47 1.23 16.55
N ASP A 170 -28.26 1.88 15.71
CA ASP A 170 -28.00 3.29 15.34
C ASP A 170 -28.27 4.23 16.53
N GLU A 171 -29.21 3.86 17.42
CA GLU A 171 -29.62 4.61 18.59
C GLU A 171 -29.82 3.71 19.82
N GLY A 172 -29.95 4.32 21.01
CA GLY A 172 -30.19 3.60 22.27
C GLY A 172 -28.93 3.06 22.94
N LYS A 173 -29.11 2.13 23.89
CA LYS A 173 -28.04 1.58 24.75
C LYS A 173 -27.00 0.73 24.02
N TRP A 174 -27.37 0.16 22.88
CA TRP A 174 -26.51 -0.70 22.06
C TRP A 174 -25.86 0.05 20.89
N ARG A 175 -25.91 1.38 20.89
CA ARG A 175 -25.11 2.17 19.94
C ARG A 175 -23.64 2.01 20.24
N LEU A 176 -22.84 1.90 19.18
CA LEU A 176 -21.39 1.91 19.29
C LEU A 176 -20.89 3.35 19.46
N ILE A 177 -20.08 3.59 20.48
CA ILE A 177 -19.43 4.86 20.76
C ILE A 177 -17.93 4.64 20.54
N LEU A 178 -17.33 5.45 19.67
CA LEU A 178 -15.90 5.40 19.39
C LEU A 178 -15.13 6.34 20.31
N CYS A 179 -13.88 5.99 20.57
CA CYS A 179 -12.97 6.84 21.31
C CYS A 179 -12.86 8.20 20.63
N ALA A 180 -13.07 9.28 21.38
CA ALA A 180 -13.05 10.65 20.85
C ALA A 180 -11.66 11.08 20.34
N THR A 181 -10.60 10.41 20.82
CA THR A 181 -9.20 10.74 20.51
C THR A 181 -8.67 9.92 19.33
N CYS A 182 -8.71 8.59 19.42
CA CYS A 182 -8.11 7.74 18.38
C CYS A 182 -9.12 7.19 17.36
N GLY A 183 -10.41 7.09 17.70
CA GLY A 183 -11.42 6.46 16.84
C GLY A 183 -11.21 4.96 16.56
N SER A 184 -10.11 4.37 17.03
CA SER A 184 -9.69 2.98 16.78
C SER A 184 -10.21 1.98 17.81
N HIS A 185 -10.83 2.45 18.88
CA HIS A 185 -11.51 1.63 19.87
C HIS A 185 -12.97 2.02 19.95
N GLY A 186 -13.81 1.10 20.37
CA GLY A 186 -15.25 1.27 20.46
C GLY A 186 -15.86 0.51 21.63
N THR A 187 -16.96 1.02 22.15
CA THR A 187 -17.75 0.33 23.17
C THR A 187 -19.23 0.58 22.95
N HIS A 188 -20.09 -0.38 23.32
CA HIS A 188 -21.50 -0.05 23.45
C HIS A 188 -21.71 0.88 24.64
N ARG A 189 -22.69 1.77 24.54
CA ARG A 189 -22.99 2.78 25.57
C ARG A 189 -23.10 2.18 26.98
N ASP A 190 -23.84 1.09 27.12
CA ASP A 190 -24.05 0.43 28.43
C ASP A 190 -22.87 -0.45 28.84
N CYS A 191 -22.07 -0.96 27.90
CA CYS A 191 -20.90 -1.79 28.20
C CYS A 191 -19.77 -0.99 28.85
N SER A 192 -19.71 0.33 28.64
CA SER A 192 -18.74 1.22 29.29
C SER A 192 -19.29 1.99 30.49
N SER A 193 -20.48 1.63 31.01
CA SER A 193 -21.14 2.33 32.12
C SER A 193 -21.18 3.85 31.95
N LEU A 194 -21.31 4.32 30.70
CA LEU A 194 -21.24 5.75 30.41
C LEU A 194 -22.46 6.43 31.04
N ARG A 195 -22.25 7.47 31.87
CA ARG A 195 -23.38 8.21 32.46
C ARG A 195 -24.29 8.73 31.34
N SER A 196 -25.62 8.73 31.59
CA SER A 196 -26.66 9.06 30.61
C SER A 196 -26.47 10.40 29.88
N ASN A 197 -25.67 11.33 30.42
CA ASN A 197 -25.42 12.65 29.84
C ASN A 197 -24.01 12.84 29.21
N SER A 198 -23.13 11.82 29.25
CA SER A 198 -21.81 11.94 28.63
C SER A 198 -21.90 11.83 27.11
N LYS A 199 -21.34 12.82 26.40
CA LYS A 199 -21.29 12.86 24.93
C LYS A 199 -19.98 12.29 24.36
N LYS A 200 -18.96 12.07 25.20
CA LYS A 200 -17.62 11.62 24.79
C LYS A 200 -17.20 10.42 25.64
N TRP A 201 -16.51 9.48 24.99
CA TRP A 201 -15.85 8.34 25.61
C TRP A 201 -14.41 8.30 25.11
N GLU A 202 -13.48 7.89 25.96
CA GLU A 202 -12.06 7.72 25.67
C GLU A 202 -11.68 6.29 26.07
N CYS A 203 -10.88 5.61 25.26
CA CYS A 203 -10.37 4.28 25.61
C CYS A 203 -9.26 4.38 26.66
N ASP A 204 -8.92 3.26 27.28
CA ASP A 204 -7.94 3.19 28.37
C ASP A 204 -6.57 3.76 27.97
N GLU A 205 -6.16 3.59 26.71
CA GLU A 205 -4.90 4.11 26.17
C GLU A 205 -4.92 5.63 25.93
N CYS A 206 -6.09 6.21 25.65
CA CYS A 206 -6.25 7.63 25.38
C CYS A 206 -6.68 8.44 26.61
N SER A 207 -7.17 7.76 27.65
CA SER A 207 -7.55 8.38 28.91
C SER A 207 -6.32 8.95 29.62
N PRO A 208 -6.41 10.13 30.27
CA PRO A 208 -5.29 10.76 31.00
C PRO A 208 -4.63 9.86 32.05
N SER A 209 -5.32 8.84 32.54
CA SER A 209 -4.80 7.84 33.49
C SER A 209 -3.77 6.87 32.89
N ALA A 210 -3.58 6.84 31.57
CA ALA A 210 -2.54 6.03 30.91
C ALA A 210 -1.11 6.58 31.12
N SER A 211 -0.98 7.84 31.57
CA SER A 211 0.29 8.58 31.64
C SER A 211 1.23 8.17 32.78
N ALA A 212 0.95 7.10 33.53
CA ALA A 212 1.69 6.75 34.75
C ALA A 212 2.12 5.27 34.80
N ARG A 213 2.66 4.75 33.70
CA ARG A 213 3.38 3.46 33.69
C ARG A 213 4.69 3.60 32.91
N TRP A 214 5.69 4.16 33.59
CA TRP A 214 7.11 4.02 33.28
C TRP A 214 7.76 3.19 34.39
#